data_AF-A0A4S5C2N5-F1
#
_entry.id   AF-A0A4S5C2N5-F1
#
_cell.length_a   1.000
_cell.length_b   1.000
_cell.length_c   1.000
_cell.angle_alpha   90.00
_cell.angle_beta   90.00
_cell.angle_gamma   90.00
#
_symmetry.space_group_name_H-M   'P 1'
#
loop_
_entity.id
_entity.type
_entity.pdbx_description
1 polymer ?
#
loop_
_entity_poly.entity_id
_entity_poly.type
_entity_poly.pdbx_seq_one_letter_code
_entity_poly.pdbx_strand_id
1 'polypeptide(L)'
;PGSPPRRRAVPAAGGVGIPPGSAGGVPAPRDAGVRDCGGGVASVVGEGAPPAAGSGGALASEPRTVRRRLSLASMPHIIDHCFYRQPPGWSDLSDTFPVVPMTEVLELMVEQAAAMMPGRVPIGIRDVRALRWLAIEPAVEVSVILASAEPDAVRVTMEGYARGTVVFADDYPPSPWTTAATADLPAGPTGPVLPGERPSRHQGKDLYAGRFLFHGPGYQGIHHIEAIASTGIRGRLRVPSASGALLDNAGQLFGYWGMETLPGDSLLLPQSLADLSFHGPAPVAGDLVDCVVRIRQVTERTVTADMELRRLDGSVWAVVSAWTDRRFANDDVLWAMVRAPELHTVAQPSGEGWVVVLDRWTDSASRELIVRHYADAADRARLAGLNPRAARGWLLGRIAVQDAVRRWLWARGAGPVWGIEVRIAHDAHGAPLVGALPARPGIPADDPPRVSLAHKPELAVALVSADG
;
A
#
# COMPACT_ATOMS: atom_id res chain seq x y z
N PRO A 1 -38.10 -3.41 0.97
CA PRO A 1 -38.13 -4.83 0.59
C PRO A 1 -37.96 -4.99 -0.93
N GLY A 2 -36.71 -5.09 -1.38
CA GLY A 2 -36.37 -5.30 -2.78
C GLY A 2 -35.23 -6.31 -2.87
N SER A 3 -35.52 -7.49 -3.37
CA SER A 3 -34.54 -8.57 -3.58
C SER A 3 -33.52 -8.15 -4.65
N PRO A 4 -32.23 -8.51 -4.52
CA PRO A 4 -31.26 -8.27 -5.58
C PRO A 4 -31.43 -9.30 -6.72
N PRO A 5 -31.14 -8.94 -7.98
CA PRO A 5 -31.26 -9.86 -9.10
C PRO A 5 -30.13 -10.90 -9.11
N ARG A 6 -30.50 -12.16 -9.38
CA ARG A 6 -29.59 -13.29 -9.55
C ARG A 6 -28.73 -13.12 -10.81
N ARG A 7 -27.41 -13.26 -10.69
CA ARG A 7 -26.51 -13.42 -11.84
C ARG A 7 -26.72 -14.81 -12.46
N ARG A 8 -26.86 -14.88 -13.78
CA ARG A 8 -26.93 -16.13 -14.57
C ARG A 8 -25.57 -16.82 -14.55
N ALA A 9 -25.58 -18.12 -14.26
CA ALA A 9 -24.44 -19.02 -14.40
C ALA A 9 -24.14 -19.30 -15.89
N VAL A 10 -22.86 -19.38 -16.24
CA VAL A 10 -22.36 -19.85 -17.54
C VAL A 10 -21.88 -21.29 -17.36
N PRO A 11 -22.18 -22.22 -18.29
CA PRO A 11 -21.88 -23.65 -18.10
C PRO A 11 -20.39 -23.96 -18.31
N ALA A 12 -19.92 -24.97 -17.58
CA ALA A 12 -18.58 -25.52 -17.65
C ALA A 12 -18.31 -26.23 -19.00
N ALA A 13 -17.15 -25.97 -19.59
CA ALA A 13 -16.61 -26.76 -20.69
C ALA A 13 -15.48 -27.67 -20.17
N GLY A 14 -15.56 -28.94 -20.58
CA GLY A 14 -14.75 -30.06 -20.10
C GLY A 14 -13.26 -29.97 -20.44
N GLY A 15 -12.48 -30.73 -19.68
CA GLY A 15 -11.04 -30.71 -19.68
C GLY A 15 -10.36 -31.41 -20.85
N VAL A 16 -9.09 -31.07 -21.03
CA VAL A 16 -8.08 -31.85 -21.73
C VAL A 16 -6.81 -31.80 -20.88
N GLY A 17 -6.28 -32.97 -20.51
CA GLY A 17 -5.11 -33.12 -19.65
C GLY A 17 -3.78 -32.87 -20.39
N ILE A 18 -2.79 -32.38 -19.65
CA ILE A 18 -1.38 -32.27 -20.07
C ILE A 18 -0.49 -32.67 -18.84
N PRO A 19 0.60 -33.45 -19.03
CA PRO A 19 1.29 -34.22 -17.97
C PRO A 19 2.35 -33.42 -17.19
N PRO A 20 3.00 -33.98 -16.13
CA PRO A 20 3.77 -33.21 -15.15
C PRO A 20 5.21 -32.94 -15.60
N GLY A 21 5.65 -31.68 -15.49
CA GLY A 21 7.02 -31.24 -15.81
C GLY A 21 7.73 -30.63 -14.59
N SER A 22 8.70 -31.39 -14.07
CA SER A 22 9.90 -31.03 -13.30
C SER A 22 10.00 -29.68 -12.57
N ALA A 23 10.21 -29.79 -11.26
CA ALA A 23 10.65 -28.76 -10.33
C ALA A 23 12.03 -28.18 -10.70
N GLY A 24 12.10 -26.85 -10.84
CA GLY A 24 13.33 -26.07 -10.84
C GLY A 24 13.24 -25.01 -9.74
N GLY A 25 13.93 -25.26 -8.62
CA GLY A 25 13.96 -24.33 -7.49
C GLY A 25 14.82 -23.10 -7.80
N VAL A 26 14.27 -21.92 -7.55
CA VAL A 26 15.02 -20.66 -7.51
C VAL A 26 15.06 -20.20 -6.04
N PRO A 27 16.24 -19.96 -5.45
CA PRO A 27 16.37 -19.65 -4.03
C PRO A 27 15.93 -18.21 -3.70
N ALA A 28 15.26 -18.06 -2.57
CA ALA A 28 14.87 -16.79 -1.98
C ALA A 28 16.09 -16.00 -1.46
N PRO A 29 16.09 -14.65 -1.54
CA PRO A 29 17.14 -13.84 -0.95
C PRO A 29 17.05 -13.89 0.58
N ARG A 30 18.18 -14.18 1.23
CA ARG A 30 18.36 -14.15 2.68
C ARG A 30 18.77 -12.75 3.10
N ASP A 31 17.99 -12.13 3.99
CA ASP A 31 18.43 -11.00 4.79
C ASP A 31 19.52 -11.47 5.75
N ALA A 32 20.75 -11.00 5.53
CA ALA A 32 21.87 -11.18 6.45
C ALA A 32 22.05 -9.91 7.27
N GLY A 33 21.78 -10.04 8.58
CA GLY A 33 22.07 -9.02 9.57
C GLY A 33 23.55 -8.68 9.62
N VAL A 34 23.81 -7.39 9.79
CA VAL A 34 25.12 -6.79 10.02
C VAL A 34 25.76 -7.42 11.27
N ARG A 35 26.90 -8.08 11.09
CA ARG A 35 27.90 -8.29 12.15
C ARG A 35 29.25 -7.83 11.63
N ASP A 36 29.77 -6.82 12.30
CA ASP A 36 31.13 -6.32 12.21
C ASP A 36 32.10 -7.34 12.83
N CYS A 37 33.23 -7.59 12.16
CA CYS A 37 34.49 -8.15 12.69
C CYS A 37 35.52 -8.11 11.55
N GLY A 38 36.61 -7.35 11.75
CA GLY A 38 37.63 -7.11 10.75
C GLY A 38 38.71 -8.18 10.58
N GLY A 39 39.61 -7.90 9.63
CA GLY A 39 40.96 -8.45 9.55
C GLY A 39 41.22 -9.42 8.39
N GLY A 40 42.17 -9.07 7.52
CA GLY A 40 42.97 -10.07 6.78
C GLY A 40 43.12 -9.86 5.28
N VAL A 41 44.28 -9.32 4.91
CA VAL A 41 44.78 -9.04 3.55
C VAL A 41 45.18 -10.33 2.81
N ALA A 42 44.91 -10.42 1.50
CA ALA A 42 45.79 -11.08 0.53
C ALA A 42 45.53 -10.59 -0.91
N SER A 43 46.61 -10.11 -1.52
CA SER A 43 46.73 -9.56 -2.87
C SER A 43 46.79 -10.66 -3.93
N VAL A 44 46.19 -10.43 -5.11
CA VAL A 44 46.65 -11.02 -6.37
C VAL A 44 46.62 -9.95 -7.46
N VAL A 45 47.78 -9.81 -8.10
CA VAL A 45 48.15 -8.86 -9.16
C VAL A 45 47.74 -9.40 -10.53
N GLY A 46 47.34 -8.52 -11.46
CA GLY A 46 47.16 -8.84 -12.88
C GLY A 46 46.98 -7.59 -13.75
N GLU A 47 47.98 -7.33 -14.59
CA GLU A 47 48.19 -6.27 -15.61
C GLU A 47 46.96 -6.00 -16.51
N GLY A 48 46.73 -4.87 -17.18
CA GLY A 48 47.47 -3.65 -17.50
C GLY A 48 46.72 -2.99 -18.69
N ALA A 49 46.32 -1.72 -18.59
CA ALA A 49 45.64 -0.99 -19.66
C ALA A 49 46.21 0.45 -19.79
N PRO A 50 46.31 1.03 -21.00
CA PRO A 50 47.06 2.25 -21.26
C PRO A 50 46.32 3.53 -20.82
N PRO A 51 47.02 4.67 -20.61
CA PRO A 51 46.45 5.85 -19.96
C PRO A 51 45.59 6.65 -20.92
N ALA A 52 44.33 6.90 -20.54
CA ALA A 52 43.52 7.93 -21.18
C ALA A 52 43.85 9.30 -20.56
N ALA A 53 44.14 10.25 -21.45
CA ALA A 53 44.47 11.63 -21.14
C ALA A 53 43.33 12.35 -20.38
N GLY A 54 43.73 13.27 -19.51
CA GLY A 54 42.85 13.97 -18.58
C GLY A 54 41.73 14.76 -19.24
N SER A 55 40.52 14.51 -18.76
CA SER A 55 39.41 15.46 -18.78
C SER A 55 39.22 15.96 -17.34
N GLY A 56 39.08 17.28 -17.19
CA GLY A 56 38.98 17.94 -15.89
C GLY A 56 37.85 17.35 -15.05
N GLY A 57 38.23 16.60 -14.02
CA GLY A 57 37.31 16.17 -12.99
C GLY A 57 36.85 17.40 -12.22
N ALA A 58 35.66 17.91 -12.55
CA ALA A 58 34.85 18.56 -11.53
C ALA A 58 34.76 17.55 -10.40
N LEU A 59 35.39 17.87 -9.26
CA LEU A 59 35.40 17.02 -8.07
C LEU A 59 33.96 16.60 -7.81
N ALA A 60 33.65 15.32 -8.02
CA ALA A 60 32.38 14.77 -7.62
C ALA A 60 32.26 15.04 -6.13
N SER A 61 31.39 15.98 -5.75
CA SER A 61 31.17 16.31 -4.34
C SER A 61 30.88 15.01 -3.61
N GLU A 62 31.56 14.79 -2.48
CA GLU A 62 31.32 13.58 -1.69
C GLU A 62 29.83 13.48 -1.35
N PRO A 63 29.25 12.26 -1.36
CA PRO A 63 27.88 12.05 -0.96
C PRO A 63 27.62 12.61 0.44
N ARG A 64 26.56 13.40 0.59
CA ARG A 64 26.14 13.93 1.88
C ARG A 64 25.11 13.00 2.50
N THR A 65 25.34 12.57 3.73
CA THR A 65 24.35 11.80 4.51
C THR A 65 23.67 12.68 5.55
N VAL A 66 22.34 12.61 5.60
CA VAL A 66 21.50 13.30 6.58
C VAL A 66 20.66 12.25 7.30
N ARG A 67 20.66 12.28 8.64
CA ARG A 67 19.77 11.42 9.44
C ARG A 67 18.50 12.17 9.82
N ARG A 68 17.36 11.49 9.75
CA ARG A 68 16.04 12.03 10.10
C ARG A 68 15.32 11.02 10.98
N ARG A 69 14.86 11.49 12.14
CA ARG A 69 13.92 10.75 12.97
C ARG A 69 12.50 11.06 12.54
N LEU A 70 11.76 10.06 12.06
CA LEU A 70 10.36 10.18 11.66
C LEU A 70 9.48 9.46 12.67
N SER A 71 8.39 10.11 13.06
CA SER A 71 7.45 9.63 14.07
C SER A 71 6.10 10.31 13.92
N LEU A 72 5.04 9.76 14.52
CA LEU A 72 3.76 10.45 14.62
C LEU A 72 3.85 11.79 15.38
N ALA A 73 4.83 11.97 16.27
CA ALA A 73 5.03 13.24 16.96
C ALA A 73 5.57 14.34 16.02
N SER A 74 6.42 13.98 15.06
CA SER A 74 6.99 14.90 14.06
C SER A 74 6.10 15.05 12.82
N MET A 75 5.26 14.05 12.53
CA MET A 75 4.41 13.97 11.34
C MET A 75 2.99 13.53 11.74
N PRO A 76 2.24 14.36 12.49
CA PRO A 76 0.96 13.95 13.07
C PRO A 76 -0.12 13.64 12.05
N HIS A 77 -0.04 14.24 10.85
CA HIS A 77 -0.99 14.01 9.77
C HIS A 77 -0.97 12.58 9.22
N ILE A 78 0.10 11.82 9.44
CA ILE A 78 0.22 10.40 9.00
C ILE A 78 -0.81 9.49 9.71
N ILE A 79 -1.43 9.95 10.80
CA ILE A 79 -2.55 9.22 11.41
C ILE A 79 -3.71 9.01 10.41
N ASP A 80 -3.84 9.91 9.43
CA ASP A 80 -4.84 9.81 8.36
C ASP A 80 -4.36 8.99 7.15
N HIS A 81 -3.14 8.44 7.18
CA HIS A 81 -2.61 7.49 6.21
C HIS A 81 -2.22 6.17 6.93
N CYS A 82 -3.19 5.60 7.63
CA CYS A 82 -3.13 4.31 8.30
C CYS A 82 -3.89 3.25 7.50
N PHE A 83 -3.26 2.11 7.23
CA PHE A 83 -3.87 1.04 6.44
C PHE A 83 -4.99 0.33 7.21
N TYR A 84 -4.87 0.25 8.54
CA TYR A 84 -5.74 -0.56 9.36
C TYR A 84 -6.53 0.27 10.35
N ARG A 85 -7.83 -0.05 10.43
CA ARG A 85 -8.70 0.44 11.48
C ARG A 85 -8.64 -0.52 12.65
N GLN A 86 -8.36 0.02 13.82
CA GLN A 86 -8.40 -0.71 15.08
C GLN A 86 -9.62 -0.26 15.92
N PRO A 87 -9.98 -1.01 16.98
CA PRO A 87 -11.07 -0.64 17.85
C PRO A 87 -10.95 0.80 18.37
N PRO A 88 -12.06 1.52 18.60
CA PRO A 88 -12.02 2.83 19.23
C PRO A 88 -11.24 2.79 20.55
N GLY A 89 -10.29 3.71 20.71
CA GLY A 89 -9.45 3.78 21.91
C GLY A 89 -8.27 2.78 21.94
N TRP A 90 -7.97 2.08 20.85
CA TRP A 90 -6.78 1.22 20.77
C TRP A 90 -5.50 2.02 21.03
N SER A 91 -4.67 1.54 21.95
CA SER A 91 -3.54 2.30 22.47
C SER A 91 -2.25 2.17 21.66
N ASP A 92 -2.04 1.03 21.00
CA ASP A 92 -0.84 0.78 20.21
C ASP A 92 -1.07 1.22 18.76
N LEU A 93 -0.63 2.43 18.43
CA LEU A 93 -0.79 3.00 17.10
C LEU A 93 0.06 2.28 16.04
N SER A 94 1.04 1.46 16.41
CA SER A 94 1.77 0.66 15.41
C SER A 94 0.87 -0.38 14.73
N ASP A 95 -0.25 -0.74 15.37
CA ASP A 95 -1.26 -1.65 14.84
C ASP A 95 -2.17 -1.01 13.80
N THR A 96 -2.26 0.32 13.73
CA THR A 96 -2.96 1.01 12.63
C THR A 96 -2.10 1.10 11.36
N PHE A 97 -0.79 0.82 11.50
CA PHE A 97 0.23 0.88 10.46
C PHE A 97 0.29 2.27 9.79
N PRO A 98 0.74 3.30 10.53
CA PRO A 98 0.94 4.64 10.01
C PRO A 98 2.14 4.66 9.06
N VAL A 99 1.86 4.74 7.76
CA VAL A 99 2.87 4.69 6.69
C VAL A 99 2.97 6.07 6.06
N VAL A 100 4.19 6.58 5.89
CA VAL A 100 4.41 7.78 5.08
C VAL A 100 4.12 7.42 3.61
N PRO A 101 3.15 8.07 2.94
CA PRO A 101 2.83 7.75 1.55
C PRO A 101 4.03 7.97 0.64
N MET A 102 4.08 7.24 -0.48
CA MET A 102 5.17 7.38 -1.47
C MET A 102 5.33 8.83 -1.90
N THR A 103 4.25 9.60 -1.99
CA THR A 103 4.23 10.99 -2.46
C THR A 103 4.83 11.96 -1.45
N GLU A 104 4.62 11.76 -0.15
CA GLU A 104 5.32 12.53 0.88
C GLU A 104 6.80 12.14 0.97
N VAL A 105 7.13 10.86 0.70
CA VAL A 105 8.52 10.45 0.50
C VAL A 105 9.17 11.24 -0.66
N LEU A 106 8.45 11.50 -1.76
CA LEU A 106 8.98 12.35 -2.85
C LEU A 106 9.21 13.79 -2.40
N GLU A 107 8.26 14.38 -1.65
CA GLU A 107 8.41 15.73 -1.08
C GLU A 107 9.64 15.82 -0.18
N LEU A 108 9.84 14.85 0.70
CA LEU A 108 11.05 14.76 1.54
C LEU A 108 12.32 14.64 0.71
N MET A 109 12.33 13.86 -0.37
CA MET A 109 13.48 13.75 -1.27
C MET A 109 13.79 15.09 -1.94
N VAL A 110 12.77 15.78 -2.45
CA VAL A 110 12.90 17.10 -3.08
C VAL A 110 13.43 18.12 -2.09
N GLU A 111 12.89 18.15 -0.87
CA GLU A 111 13.35 19.05 0.20
C GLU A 111 14.83 18.83 0.55
N GLN A 112 15.25 17.57 0.74
CA GLN A 112 16.65 17.27 1.08
C GLN A 112 17.60 17.56 -0.10
N ALA A 113 17.18 17.32 -1.34
CA ALA A 113 17.97 17.63 -2.52
C ALA A 113 18.13 19.15 -2.74
N ALA A 114 17.09 19.95 -2.47
CA ALA A 114 17.12 21.40 -2.64
C ALA A 114 18.20 22.07 -1.78
N ALA A 115 18.54 21.49 -0.62
CA ALA A 115 19.63 21.95 0.22
C ALA A 115 21.03 21.81 -0.41
N MET A 116 21.18 21.02 -1.49
CA MET A 116 22.43 20.92 -2.28
C MET A 116 22.47 21.87 -3.47
N MET A 117 21.33 22.46 -3.86
CA MET A 117 21.22 23.35 -5.03
C MET A 117 20.59 24.70 -4.65
N PRO A 118 21.23 25.51 -3.79
CA PRO A 118 20.66 26.81 -3.39
C PRO A 118 20.38 27.71 -4.59
N GLY A 119 19.20 28.34 -4.61
CA GLY A 119 18.79 29.26 -5.70
C GLY A 119 18.28 28.57 -6.96
N ARG A 120 18.25 27.23 -7.01
CA ARG A 120 17.67 26.47 -8.12
C ARG A 120 16.27 25.96 -7.78
N VAL A 121 15.43 25.80 -8.79
CA VAL A 121 14.04 25.33 -8.66
C VAL A 121 13.98 23.83 -8.93
N PRO A 122 13.42 23.00 -8.02
CA PRO A 122 13.15 21.60 -8.31
C PRO A 122 11.99 21.50 -9.30
N ILE A 123 12.28 20.99 -10.50
CA ILE A 123 11.30 20.87 -11.59
C ILE A 123 10.80 19.44 -11.79
N GLY A 124 11.29 18.49 -10.99
CA GLY A 124 10.79 17.13 -11.06
C GLY A 124 11.63 16.12 -10.29
N ILE A 125 11.17 14.87 -10.31
CA ILE A 125 11.86 13.70 -9.79
C ILE A 125 11.66 12.52 -10.74
N ARG A 126 12.75 11.82 -11.06
CA ARG A 126 12.75 10.67 -11.97
C ARG A 126 13.38 9.43 -11.36
N ASP A 127 13.19 8.30 -12.03
CA ASP A 127 13.75 7.00 -11.68
C ASP A 127 13.38 6.54 -10.26
N VAL A 128 12.16 6.88 -9.83
CA VAL A 128 11.68 6.62 -8.48
C VAL A 128 11.41 5.14 -8.28
N ARG A 129 11.89 4.58 -7.16
CA ARG A 129 11.56 3.23 -6.70
C ARG A 129 11.24 3.28 -5.21
N ALA A 130 10.04 2.86 -4.84
CA ALA A 130 9.66 2.53 -3.47
C ALA A 130 9.98 1.04 -3.23
N LEU A 131 10.81 0.78 -2.23
CA LEU A 131 11.36 -0.55 -1.93
C LEU A 131 10.64 -1.19 -0.74
N ARG A 132 10.29 -0.38 0.25
CA ARG A 132 9.63 -0.81 1.49
C ARG A 132 8.74 0.30 2.02
N TRP A 133 7.63 -0.08 2.65
CA TRP A 133 6.79 0.87 3.39
C TRP A 133 7.58 1.55 4.51
N LEU A 134 7.43 2.88 4.61
CA LEU A 134 8.04 3.69 5.66
C LEU A 134 7.03 3.88 6.79
N ALA A 135 6.88 2.84 7.62
CA ALA A 135 6.09 2.93 8.84
C ALA A 135 6.85 3.71 9.91
N ILE A 136 6.18 4.64 10.58
CA ILE A 136 6.80 5.57 11.53
C ILE A 136 6.29 5.44 12.96
N GLU A 137 5.56 4.36 13.25
CA GLU A 137 5.22 3.94 14.60
C GLU A 137 5.62 2.47 14.80
N PRO A 138 6.59 2.18 15.68
CA PRO A 138 7.38 3.13 16.47
C PRO A 138 8.26 4.05 15.59
N ALA A 139 8.75 5.15 16.18
CA ALA A 139 9.61 6.11 15.50
C ALA A 139 10.83 5.44 14.83
N VAL A 140 11.20 5.93 13.65
CA VAL A 140 12.25 5.36 12.80
C VAL A 140 13.32 6.39 12.45
N GLU A 141 14.59 5.97 12.52
CA GLU A 141 15.70 6.74 11.98
C GLU A 141 15.91 6.37 10.51
N VAL A 142 15.94 7.37 9.63
CA VAL A 142 16.19 7.21 8.20
C VAL A 142 17.46 7.93 7.81
N SER A 143 18.38 7.20 7.18
CA SER A 143 19.55 7.78 6.52
C SER A 143 19.18 8.21 5.10
N VAL A 144 19.29 9.50 4.81
CA VAL A 144 19.11 10.09 3.48
C VAL A 144 20.47 10.40 2.89
N ILE A 145 20.84 9.71 1.82
CA ILE A 145 22.10 9.89 1.11
C ILE A 145 21.83 10.72 -0.15
N LEU A 146 22.55 11.82 -0.28
CA LEU A 146 22.45 12.76 -1.38
C LEU A 146 23.75 12.71 -2.18
N ALA A 147 23.67 12.50 -3.49
CA ALA A 147 24.83 12.46 -4.37
C ALA A 147 24.54 13.26 -5.65
N SER A 148 25.53 14.01 -6.14
CA SER A 148 25.44 14.64 -7.46
C SER A 148 25.27 13.55 -8.52
N ALA A 149 24.26 13.68 -9.37
CA ALA A 149 24.02 12.76 -10.48
C ALA A 149 24.47 13.37 -11.82
N GLU A 150 24.03 14.60 -12.06
CA GLU A 150 24.32 15.45 -13.23
C GLU A 150 24.44 16.90 -12.73
N PRO A 151 24.89 17.89 -13.54
CA PRO A 151 25.04 19.28 -13.09
C PRO A 151 23.77 19.87 -12.43
N ASP A 152 22.60 19.45 -12.91
CA ASP A 152 21.30 19.94 -12.47
C ASP A 152 20.46 18.84 -11.82
N ALA A 153 21.09 17.79 -11.28
CA ALA A 153 20.37 16.67 -10.69
C ALA A 153 21.06 16.07 -9.47
N VAL A 154 20.26 15.78 -8.45
CA VAL A 154 20.70 15.15 -7.20
C VAL A 154 20.00 13.80 -7.04
N ARG A 155 20.79 12.74 -6.95
CA ARG A 155 20.30 11.41 -6.57
C ARG A 155 20.07 11.38 -5.06
N VAL A 156 18.87 10.98 -4.67
CA VAL A 156 18.45 10.82 -3.27
C VAL A 156 18.17 9.35 -3.00
N THR A 157 18.79 8.81 -1.96
CA THR A 157 18.52 7.47 -1.46
C THR A 157 18.10 7.54 0.00
N MET A 158 16.86 7.19 0.29
CA MET A 158 16.38 6.93 1.64
C MET A 158 16.63 5.46 1.93
N GLU A 159 17.68 5.17 2.69
CA GLU A 159 18.25 3.83 2.82
C GLU A 159 17.21 2.77 3.19
N GLY A 160 17.06 1.75 2.33
CA GLY A 160 16.10 0.65 2.51
C GLY A 160 14.63 0.99 2.21
N TYR A 161 14.28 2.25 1.94
CA TYR A 161 12.89 2.68 1.72
C TYR A 161 12.62 3.10 0.29
N ALA A 162 13.40 4.02 -0.25
CA ALA A 162 13.15 4.57 -1.58
C ALA A 162 14.39 5.24 -2.18
N ARG A 163 14.38 5.41 -3.50
CA ARG A 163 15.37 6.22 -4.22
C ARG A 163 14.72 6.96 -5.38
N GLY A 164 15.33 8.06 -5.79
CA GLY A 164 14.96 8.84 -6.97
C GLY A 164 16.04 9.86 -7.30
N THR A 165 15.88 10.56 -8.42
CA THR A 165 16.78 11.64 -8.84
C THR A 165 15.97 12.92 -9.02
N VAL A 166 16.22 13.92 -8.19
CA VAL A 166 15.56 15.23 -8.25
C VAL A 166 16.27 16.09 -9.29
N VAL A 167 15.51 16.71 -10.18
CA VAL A 167 15.99 17.53 -11.29
C VAL A 167 15.69 19.00 -11.02
N PHE A 168 16.65 19.87 -11.33
CA PHE A 168 16.62 21.30 -11.05
C PHE A 168 16.73 22.13 -12.33
N ALA A 169 16.21 23.36 -12.29
CA ALA A 169 16.37 24.38 -13.32
C ALA A 169 16.49 25.76 -12.67
N ASP A 170 16.67 26.80 -13.49
CA ASP A 170 16.67 28.19 -13.00
C ASP A 170 15.25 28.68 -12.67
N ASP A 171 14.25 28.17 -13.40
CA ASP A 171 12.82 28.42 -13.18
C ASP A 171 12.01 27.21 -13.65
N TYR A 172 10.72 27.17 -13.30
CA TYR A 172 9.80 26.17 -13.80
C TYR A 172 9.69 26.24 -15.34
N PRO A 173 9.71 25.09 -16.04
CA PRO A 173 9.42 25.08 -17.47
C PRO A 173 8.01 25.61 -17.72
N PRO A 174 7.76 26.33 -18.83
CA PRO A 174 6.44 26.84 -19.14
C PRO A 174 5.43 25.70 -19.19
N SER A 175 4.20 25.97 -18.70
CA SER A 175 3.10 25.01 -18.77
C SER A 175 2.86 24.59 -20.23
N PRO A 176 2.95 23.30 -20.58
CA PRO A 176 2.67 22.84 -21.93
C PRO A 176 1.17 22.94 -22.22
N TRP A 177 0.83 23.16 -23.49
CA TRP A 177 -0.56 23.13 -23.96
C TRP A 177 -1.15 21.72 -23.82
N THR A 178 -0.42 20.71 -24.29
CA THR A 178 -0.77 19.28 -24.21
C THR A 178 0.39 18.47 -23.67
N THR A 179 0.09 17.32 -23.06
CA THR A 179 1.10 16.39 -22.53
C THR A 179 0.95 15.03 -23.19
N ALA A 180 1.94 14.15 -23.05
CA ALA A 180 1.83 12.77 -23.53
C ALA A 180 0.62 12.00 -22.92
N ALA A 181 0.15 12.42 -21.73
CA ALA A 181 -1.06 11.88 -21.15
C ALA A 181 -2.31 12.31 -21.92
N THR A 182 -2.40 13.53 -22.44
CA THR A 182 -3.69 14.05 -22.96
C THR A 182 -3.69 14.41 -24.44
N ALA A 183 -2.53 14.37 -25.12
CA ALA A 183 -2.36 14.85 -26.49
C ALA A 183 -3.24 14.16 -27.55
N ASP A 184 -3.57 12.88 -27.36
CA ASP A 184 -4.43 12.10 -28.27
C ASP A 184 -5.92 12.15 -27.89
N LEU A 185 -6.30 12.86 -26.82
CA LEU A 185 -7.69 12.94 -26.38
C LEU A 185 -8.40 14.16 -26.98
N PRO A 186 -9.66 14.00 -27.40
CA PRO A 186 -10.49 15.15 -27.76
C PRO A 186 -10.78 16.01 -26.52
N ALA A 187 -10.85 17.33 -26.73
CA ALA A 187 -11.29 18.26 -25.69
C ALA A 187 -12.83 18.24 -25.59
N GLY A 188 -13.33 18.09 -24.36
CA GLY A 188 -14.74 18.21 -24.02
C GLY A 188 -15.02 19.37 -23.06
N PRO A 189 -16.27 19.52 -22.60
CA PRO A 189 -16.70 20.65 -21.77
C PRO A 189 -15.97 20.74 -20.42
N THR A 190 -15.50 19.62 -19.89
CA THR A 190 -14.82 19.51 -18.58
C THR A 190 -13.38 19.01 -18.72
N GLY A 191 -12.74 19.28 -19.87
CA GLY A 191 -11.37 18.89 -20.16
C GLY A 191 -11.26 17.69 -21.12
N PRO A 192 -10.11 17.00 -21.16
CA PRO A 192 -9.90 15.84 -22.02
C PRO A 192 -10.93 14.72 -21.78
N VAL A 193 -11.46 14.14 -22.85
CA VAL A 193 -12.49 13.09 -22.82
C VAL A 193 -11.86 11.74 -23.08
N LEU A 194 -12.06 10.78 -22.18
CA LEU A 194 -11.55 9.42 -22.33
C LEU A 194 -12.46 8.61 -23.28
N PRO A 195 -11.89 7.75 -24.16
CA PRO A 195 -12.70 6.91 -25.05
C PRO A 195 -13.62 5.97 -24.27
N GLY A 196 -14.93 6.03 -24.55
CA GLY A 196 -15.93 5.18 -23.88
C GLY A 196 -16.14 5.53 -22.41
N GLU A 197 -15.81 6.76 -21.99
CA GLU A 197 -16.06 7.19 -20.62
C GLU A 197 -17.55 7.20 -20.29
N ARG A 198 -17.83 6.89 -19.02
CA ARG A 198 -19.16 6.83 -18.45
C ARG A 198 -19.14 7.47 -17.06
N PRO A 199 -20.30 7.82 -16.50
CA PRO A 199 -20.37 8.22 -15.10
C PRO A 199 -19.79 7.15 -14.17
N SER A 200 -19.08 7.60 -13.12
CA SER A 200 -18.66 6.74 -12.02
C SER A 200 -19.86 6.33 -11.16
N ARG A 201 -19.81 5.13 -10.58
CA ARG A 201 -20.82 4.64 -9.63
C ARG A 201 -20.77 5.36 -8.28
N HIS A 202 -19.58 5.82 -7.89
CA HIS A 202 -19.30 6.47 -6.62
C HIS A 202 -18.60 7.80 -6.87
N GLN A 203 -18.86 8.77 -6.01
CA GLN A 203 -18.09 9.99 -5.89
C GLN A 203 -17.13 9.91 -4.69
N GLY A 204 -16.19 10.87 -4.59
CA GLY A 204 -15.15 10.85 -3.55
C GLY A 204 -15.68 10.65 -2.13
N LYS A 205 -16.75 11.38 -1.76
CA LYS A 205 -17.42 11.21 -0.46
C LYS A 205 -17.92 9.78 -0.22
N ASP A 206 -18.39 9.10 -1.26
CA ASP A 206 -18.92 7.74 -1.18
C ASP A 206 -17.78 6.73 -1.00
N LEU A 207 -16.61 7.00 -1.62
CA LEU A 207 -15.41 6.17 -1.45
C LEU A 207 -14.92 6.19 0.01
N TYR A 208 -14.85 7.37 0.61
CA TYR A 208 -14.37 7.53 1.99
C TYR A 208 -15.40 7.03 3.01
N ALA A 209 -16.68 7.37 2.85
CA ALA A 209 -17.75 6.88 3.73
C ALA A 209 -17.94 5.36 3.62
N GLY A 210 -17.85 4.82 2.41
CA GLY A 210 -17.92 3.39 2.11
C GLY A 210 -16.65 2.60 2.39
N ARG A 211 -15.59 3.28 2.88
CA ARG A 211 -14.28 2.67 3.24
C ARG A 211 -13.64 1.90 2.09
N PHE A 212 -13.84 2.34 0.84
CA PHE A 212 -13.11 1.83 -0.32
C PHE A 212 -11.63 2.21 -0.25
N LEU A 213 -11.35 3.35 0.39
CA LEU A 213 -10.03 3.89 0.63
C LEU A 213 -9.78 3.95 2.15
N PHE A 214 -8.56 3.64 2.59
CA PHE A 214 -8.21 3.62 4.02
C PHE A 214 -7.98 5.01 4.62
N HIS A 215 -7.79 6.02 3.76
CA HIS A 215 -7.44 7.40 4.10
C HIS A 215 -8.41 8.10 5.07
N GLY A 216 -7.86 8.65 6.14
CA GLY A 216 -8.51 9.57 7.09
C GLY A 216 -8.60 11.00 6.55
N PRO A 217 -9.30 11.92 7.26
CA PRO A 217 -9.69 13.23 6.75
C PRO A 217 -8.60 14.07 6.09
N GLY A 218 -7.37 14.07 6.63
CA GLY A 218 -6.23 14.81 6.08
C GLY A 218 -5.83 14.40 4.66
N TYR A 219 -6.20 13.19 4.21
CA TYR A 219 -5.93 12.66 2.88
C TYR A 219 -7.18 12.51 2.00
N GLN A 220 -8.34 13.06 2.40
CA GLN A 220 -9.60 12.94 1.65
C GLN A 220 -9.80 14.05 0.61
N GLY A 221 -8.98 14.05 -0.45
CA GLY A 221 -8.96 15.10 -1.46
C GLY A 221 -9.73 14.81 -2.76
N ILE A 222 -10.31 13.62 -2.97
CA ILE A 222 -11.16 13.38 -4.15
C ILE A 222 -12.44 14.20 -4.01
N HIS A 223 -12.51 15.32 -4.74
CA HIS A 223 -13.64 16.25 -4.68
C HIS A 223 -14.79 15.81 -5.58
N HIS A 224 -14.48 15.40 -6.81
CA HIS A 224 -15.46 14.96 -7.81
C HIS A 224 -14.82 13.95 -8.76
N ILE A 225 -15.53 12.88 -9.12
CA ILE A 225 -15.15 11.98 -10.20
C ILE A 225 -16.06 12.31 -11.37
N GLU A 226 -15.43 12.80 -12.43
CA GLU A 226 -16.11 13.33 -13.61
C GLU A 226 -16.52 12.18 -14.54
N ALA A 227 -15.59 11.28 -14.85
CA ALA A 227 -15.87 10.09 -15.64
C ALA A 227 -14.83 8.97 -15.43
N ILE A 228 -15.25 7.75 -15.76
CA ILE A 228 -14.40 6.56 -15.74
C ILE A 228 -14.55 5.78 -17.05
N ALA A 229 -13.46 5.23 -17.57
CA ALA A 229 -13.39 4.40 -18.76
C ALA A 229 -12.51 3.16 -18.50
N SER A 230 -12.49 2.20 -19.42
CA SER A 230 -11.53 1.09 -19.35
C SER A 230 -10.08 1.55 -19.49
N THR A 231 -9.83 2.72 -20.08
CA THR A 231 -8.50 3.29 -20.35
C THR A 231 -8.06 4.36 -19.36
N GLY A 232 -8.89 4.71 -18.37
CA GLY A 232 -8.55 5.75 -17.42
C GLY A 232 -9.70 6.24 -16.55
N ILE A 233 -9.40 7.22 -15.72
CA ILE A 233 -10.34 7.93 -14.86
C ILE A 233 -9.96 9.40 -14.82
N ARG A 234 -10.94 10.29 -14.77
CA ARG A 234 -10.71 11.72 -14.61
C ARG A 234 -11.62 12.31 -13.56
N GLY A 235 -11.13 13.32 -12.88
CA GLY A 235 -11.86 13.97 -11.79
C GLY A 235 -11.17 15.23 -11.31
N ARG A 236 -11.74 15.80 -10.27
CA ARG A 236 -11.25 17.00 -9.60
C ARG A 236 -10.84 16.65 -8.19
N LEU A 237 -9.66 17.12 -7.82
CA LEU A 237 -9.07 17.01 -6.50
C LEU A 237 -9.18 18.35 -5.79
N ARG A 238 -9.44 18.32 -4.48
CA ARG A 238 -9.28 19.47 -3.59
C ARG A 238 -8.02 19.23 -2.77
N VAL A 239 -7.07 20.15 -2.87
CA VAL A 239 -5.76 20.02 -2.21
C VAL A 239 -5.96 19.92 -0.70
N PRO A 240 -5.61 18.78 -0.07
CA PRO A 240 -5.68 18.65 1.38
C PRO A 240 -4.54 19.40 2.07
N SER A 241 -4.62 19.55 3.39
CA SER A 241 -3.57 20.20 4.18
C SER A 241 -2.42 19.26 4.57
N ALA A 242 -2.60 17.93 4.46
CA ALA A 242 -1.56 16.96 4.77
C ALA A 242 -0.49 16.92 3.68
N SER A 243 0.77 16.76 4.07
CA SER A 243 1.90 16.63 3.14
C SER A 243 1.77 15.36 2.27
N GLY A 244 2.21 15.44 1.02
CA GLY A 244 2.08 14.39 0.01
C GLY A 244 0.67 14.10 -0.47
N ALA A 245 -0.37 14.69 0.13
CA ALA A 245 -1.74 14.23 -0.06
C ALA A 245 -2.29 14.49 -1.47
N LEU A 246 -1.92 15.58 -2.14
CA LEU A 246 -2.45 15.91 -3.47
C LEU A 246 -2.08 14.85 -4.52
N LEU A 247 -0.80 14.47 -4.61
CA LEU A 247 -0.37 13.40 -5.51
C LEU A 247 -0.89 12.04 -5.04
N ASP A 248 -1.05 11.84 -3.72
CA ASP A 248 -1.67 10.64 -3.20
C ASP A 248 -3.13 10.53 -3.66
N ASN A 249 -3.88 11.63 -3.70
CA ASN A 249 -5.24 11.64 -4.22
C ASN A 249 -5.33 11.32 -5.73
N ALA A 250 -4.32 11.67 -6.52
CA ALA A 250 -4.22 11.17 -7.90
C ALA A 250 -4.01 9.65 -7.94
N GLY A 251 -3.16 9.13 -7.05
CA GLY A 251 -3.01 7.69 -6.80
C GLY A 251 -4.31 7.03 -6.30
N GLN A 252 -5.11 7.71 -5.48
CA GLN A 252 -6.41 7.20 -5.01
C GLN A 252 -7.43 7.10 -6.15
N LEU A 253 -7.48 8.07 -7.07
CA LEU A 253 -8.30 7.97 -8.28
C LEU A 253 -7.88 6.74 -9.10
N PHE A 254 -6.56 6.58 -9.30
CA PHE A 254 -6.00 5.43 -9.99
C PHE A 254 -6.36 4.10 -9.29
N GLY A 255 -6.21 4.01 -7.97
CA GLY A 255 -6.59 2.83 -7.19
C GLY A 255 -8.08 2.50 -7.31
N TYR A 256 -8.95 3.51 -7.28
CA TYR A 256 -10.39 3.31 -7.46
C TYR A 256 -10.75 2.85 -8.88
N TRP A 257 -10.04 3.31 -9.91
CA TRP A 257 -10.18 2.75 -11.26
C TRP A 257 -9.93 1.24 -11.27
N GLY A 258 -8.90 0.77 -10.55
CA GLY A 258 -8.61 -0.65 -10.39
C GLY A 258 -9.78 -1.43 -9.78
N MET A 259 -10.40 -0.89 -8.73
CA MET A 259 -11.55 -1.49 -8.05
C MET A 259 -12.80 -1.63 -8.93
N GLU A 260 -13.04 -0.67 -9.84
CA GLU A 260 -14.22 -0.68 -10.71
C GLU A 260 -14.04 -1.47 -12.01
N THR A 261 -12.80 -1.69 -12.45
CA THR A 261 -12.52 -2.22 -13.80
C THR A 261 -11.82 -3.57 -13.82
N LEU A 262 -11.02 -3.90 -12.79
CA LEU A 262 -10.31 -5.17 -12.73
C LEU A 262 -11.21 -6.28 -12.18
N PRO A 263 -11.15 -7.50 -12.74
CA PRO A 263 -11.99 -8.63 -12.30
C PRO A 263 -11.56 -9.23 -10.95
N GLY A 264 -10.36 -8.90 -10.46
CA GLY A 264 -9.75 -9.40 -9.23
C GLY A 264 -8.40 -8.73 -9.01
N ASP A 265 -7.80 -8.94 -7.83
CA ASP A 265 -6.51 -8.35 -7.43
C ASP A 265 -6.45 -6.85 -7.72
N SER A 266 -7.51 -6.18 -7.29
CA SER A 266 -7.84 -4.80 -7.62
C SER A 266 -7.33 -3.79 -6.58
N LEU A 267 -6.71 -4.27 -5.50
CA LEU A 267 -5.96 -3.41 -4.58
C LEU A 267 -4.62 -3.07 -5.22
N LEU A 268 -4.46 -1.79 -5.52
CA LEU A 268 -3.27 -1.21 -6.13
C LEU A 268 -2.53 -0.38 -5.09
N LEU A 269 -1.22 -0.59 -4.94
CA LEU A 269 -0.37 0.26 -4.10
C LEU A 269 0.88 0.72 -4.86
N PRO A 270 1.34 1.97 -4.67
CA PRO A 270 2.47 2.53 -5.42
C PRO A 270 3.79 1.78 -5.22
N GLN A 271 4.49 1.54 -6.34
CA GLN A 271 5.81 0.88 -6.35
C GLN A 271 6.89 1.76 -7.01
N SER A 272 6.56 2.49 -8.06
CA SER A 272 7.54 3.30 -8.79
C SER A 272 6.88 4.33 -9.70
N LEU A 273 7.64 5.33 -10.13
CA LEU A 273 7.32 6.15 -11.30
C LEU A 273 8.59 6.36 -12.13
N ALA A 274 8.44 6.63 -13.43
CA ALA A 274 9.59 6.96 -14.28
C ALA A 274 9.94 8.44 -14.17
N ASP A 275 8.95 9.31 -14.28
CA ASP A 275 9.12 10.76 -14.22
C ASP A 275 7.91 11.42 -13.55
N LEU A 276 8.19 12.44 -12.72
CA LEU A 276 7.24 13.41 -12.23
C LEU A 276 7.85 14.78 -12.49
N SER A 277 7.18 15.60 -13.31
CA SER A 277 7.62 16.95 -13.68
C SER A 277 6.64 18.00 -13.17
N PHE A 278 7.17 19.16 -12.77
CA PHE A 278 6.44 20.32 -12.28
C PHE A 278 6.59 21.51 -13.23
N HIS A 279 5.49 22.19 -13.49
CA HIS A 279 5.40 23.35 -14.40
C HIS A 279 5.01 24.65 -13.69
N GLY A 280 5.18 24.67 -12.37
CA GLY A 280 4.88 25.81 -11.52
C GLY A 280 4.95 25.42 -10.04
N PRO A 281 4.77 26.41 -9.13
CA PRO A 281 4.73 26.14 -7.70
C PRO A 281 3.59 25.18 -7.35
N ALA A 282 3.71 24.48 -6.22
CA ALA A 282 2.68 23.58 -5.73
C ALA A 282 1.34 24.31 -5.47
N PRO A 283 0.19 23.71 -5.82
CA PRO A 283 -1.13 24.16 -5.36
C PRO A 283 -1.21 24.20 -3.84
N VAL A 284 -1.96 25.16 -3.29
CA VAL A 284 -2.10 25.32 -1.84
C VAL A 284 -3.40 24.69 -1.33
N ALA A 285 -3.46 24.40 -0.03
CA ALA A 285 -4.62 23.76 0.59
C ALA A 285 -5.93 24.48 0.23
N GLY A 286 -6.93 23.72 -0.20
CA GLY A 286 -8.23 24.22 -0.64
C GLY A 286 -8.34 24.48 -2.15
N ASP A 287 -7.23 24.65 -2.87
CA ASP A 287 -7.21 24.77 -4.34
C ASP A 287 -7.91 23.56 -4.98
N LEU A 288 -8.44 23.77 -6.19
CA LEU A 288 -9.00 22.72 -7.02
C LEU A 288 -8.05 22.42 -8.19
N VAL A 289 -7.82 21.13 -8.41
CA VAL A 289 -6.91 20.62 -9.43
C VAL A 289 -7.63 19.53 -10.21
N ASP A 290 -7.74 19.68 -11.52
CA ASP A 290 -8.27 18.64 -12.40
C ASP A 290 -7.18 17.59 -12.64
N CYS A 291 -7.55 16.31 -12.58
CA CYS A 291 -6.65 15.18 -12.70
C CYS A 291 -7.18 14.20 -13.74
N VAL A 292 -6.33 13.83 -14.70
CA VAL A 292 -6.58 12.76 -15.66
C VAL A 292 -5.57 11.66 -15.41
N VAL A 293 -6.06 10.44 -15.16
CA VAL A 293 -5.27 9.22 -15.05
C VAL A 293 -5.51 8.36 -16.28
N ARG A 294 -4.43 7.92 -16.93
CA ARG A 294 -4.48 7.08 -18.12
C ARG A 294 -3.74 5.79 -17.95
N ILE A 295 -4.47 4.69 -18.09
CA ILE A 295 -3.90 3.36 -17.98
C ILE A 295 -3.16 3.02 -19.26
N ARG A 296 -1.88 2.70 -19.12
CA ARG A 296 -0.99 2.32 -20.22
C ARG A 296 -0.82 0.82 -20.32
N GLN A 297 -0.74 0.14 -19.17
CA GLN A 297 -0.52 -1.30 -19.13
C GLN A 297 -1.15 -1.91 -17.90
N VAL A 298 -1.81 -3.05 -18.09
CA VAL A 298 -2.26 -3.94 -17.02
C VAL A 298 -1.56 -5.27 -17.22
N THR A 299 -0.80 -5.71 -16.23
CA THR A 299 -0.20 -7.06 -16.19
C THR A 299 -0.81 -7.86 -15.05
N GLU A 300 -0.42 -9.12 -14.90
CA GLU A 300 -0.80 -9.93 -13.74
C GLU A 300 -0.35 -9.27 -12.42
N ARG A 301 0.81 -8.61 -12.40
CA ARG A 301 1.45 -8.14 -11.16
C ARG A 301 1.37 -6.63 -10.94
N THR A 302 1.17 -5.85 -12.00
CA THR A 302 1.25 -4.39 -11.94
C THR A 302 0.22 -3.72 -12.84
N VAL A 303 -0.08 -2.48 -12.52
CA VAL A 303 -0.77 -1.55 -13.42
C VAL A 303 0.08 -0.30 -13.56
N THR A 304 0.28 0.17 -14.78
CA THR A 304 1.05 1.38 -15.07
C THR A 304 0.15 2.43 -15.72
N ALA A 305 0.25 3.67 -15.23
CA ALA A 305 -0.52 4.80 -15.69
C ALA A 305 0.35 6.06 -15.88
N ASP A 306 -0.10 6.94 -16.77
CA ASP A 306 0.35 8.33 -16.82
C ASP A 306 -0.71 9.22 -16.20
N MET A 307 -0.32 10.34 -15.61
CA MET A 307 -1.22 11.27 -14.95
C MET A 307 -0.91 12.71 -15.37
N GLU A 308 -1.94 13.53 -15.54
CA GLU A 308 -1.81 14.98 -15.74
C GLU A 308 -2.66 15.69 -14.69
N LEU A 309 -2.08 16.70 -14.05
CA LEU A 309 -2.76 17.53 -13.07
C LEU A 309 -2.74 19.00 -13.52
N ARG A 310 -3.91 19.61 -13.64
CA ARG A 310 -4.11 20.99 -14.09
C ARG A 310 -4.78 21.85 -13.04
N ARG A 311 -4.33 23.10 -12.92
CA ARG A 311 -5.05 24.14 -12.17
C ARG A 311 -6.35 24.50 -12.91
N LEU A 312 -7.27 25.17 -12.22
CA LEU A 312 -8.54 25.60 -12.82
C LEU A 312 -8.39 26.62 -13.94
N ASP A 313 -7.26 27.33 -14.01
CA ASP A 313 -6.92 28.22 -15.13
C ASP A 313 -6.47 27.45 -16.39
N GLY A 314 -6.40 26.12 -16.33
CA GLY A 314 -6.00 25.23 -17.42
C GLY A 314 -4.50 24.99 -17.51
N SER A 315 -3.68 25.69 -16.71
CA SER A 315 -2.24 25.45 -16.65
C SER A 315 -1.94 24.07 -16.07
N VAL A 316 -0.98 23.36 -16.66
CA VAL A 316 -0.46 22.11 -16.11
C VAL A 316 0.36 22.46 -14.87
N TRP A 317 0.07 21.79 -13.75
CA TRP A 317 0.94 21.83 -12.58
C TRP A 317 1.95 20.69 -12.61
N ALA A 318 1.47 19.46 -12.82
CA ALA A 318 2.31 18.28 -12.78
C ALA A 318 1.95 17.25 -13.84
N VAL A 319 2.95 16.55 -14.34
CA VAL A 319 2.81 15.40 -15.23
C VAL A 319 3.55 14.22 -14.62
N VAL A 320 2.91 13.06 -14.57
CA VAL A 320 3.53 11.82 -14.13
C VAL A 320 3.56 10.83 -15.28
N SER A 321 4.72 10.26 -15.52
CA SER A 321 4.92 9.20 -16.52
C SER A 321 5.24 7.86 -15.84
N ALA A 322 4.57 6.82 -16.31
CA ALA A 322 4.73 5.44 -15.87
C ALA A 322 4.67 5.24 -14.33
N TRP A 323 3.71 5.91 -13.67
CA TRP A 323 3.32 5.56 -12.31
C TRP A 323 2.86 4.11 -12.30
N THR A 324 3.56 3.25 -11.56
CA THR A 324 3.31 1.82 -11.53
C THR A 324 2.95 1.38 -10.12
N ASP A 325 1.76 0.80 -10.02
CA ASP A 325 1.26 0.17 -8.82
C ASP A 325 1.41 -1.34 -8.91
N ARG A 326 1.69 -1.96 -7.76
CA ARG A 326 1.61 -3.40 -7.61
C ARG A 326 0.17 -3.81 -7.34
N ARG A 327 -0.24 -4.94 -7.93
CA ARG A 327 -1.51 -5.61 -7.66
C ARG A 327 -1.36 -6.56 -6.47
N PHE A 328 -2.31 -6.52 -5.54
CA PHE A 328 -2.35 -7.39 -4.37
C PHE A 328 -3.51 -8.37 -4.45
N ALA A 329 -3.24 -9.62 -4.04
CA ALA A 329 -4.23 -10.68 -4.09
C ALA A 329 -5.44 -10.31 -3.24
N ASN A 330 -6.62 -10.25 -3.86
CA ASN A 330 -7.84 -9.91 -3.17
C ASN A 330 -9.06 -10.48 -3.90
N ASP A 331 -9.97 -11.06 -3.12
CA ASP A 331 -11.26 -11.59 -3.57
C ASP A 331 -12.40 -10.99 -2.73
N ASP A 332 -13.64 -11.36 -3.05
CA ASP A 332 -14.82 -10.77 -2.40
C ASP A 332 -14.86 -10.96 -0.86
N VAL A 333 -14.30 -12.05 -0.34
CA VAL A 333 -14.24 -12.31 1.11
C VAL A 333 -13.22 -11.39 1.76
N LEU A 334 -12.01 -11.33 1.20
CA LEU A 334 -10.96 -10.44 1.69
C LEU A 334 -11.40 -8.98 1.58
N TRP A 335 -12.08 -8.61 0.49
CA TRP A 335 -12.57 -7.25 0.29
C TRP A 335 -13.63 -6.84 1.31
N ALA A 336 -14.60 -7.72 1.59
CA ALA A 336 -15.60 -7.47 2.63
C ALA A 336 -14.94 -7.30 4.00
N MET A 337 -13.94 -8.15 4.30
CA MET A 337 -13.16 -8.10 5.53
C MET A 337 -12.34 -6.81 5.65
N VAL A 338 -11.56 -6.42 4.64
CA VAL A 338 -10.73 -5.21 4.71
C VAL A 338 -11.57 -3.94 4.88
N ARG A 339 -12.74 -3.86 4.23
CA ARG A 339 -13.62 -2.67 4.34
C ARG A 339 -14.29 -2.54 5.71
N ALA A 340 -14.70 -3.65 6.31
CA ALA A 340 -15.37 -3.66 7.60
C ALA A 340 -14.85 -4.83 8.46
N PRO A 341 -13.59 -4.75 8.92
CA PRO A 341 -12.91 -5.83 9.62
C PRO A 341 -13.54 -6.15 10.96
N GLU A 342 -14.41 -5.28 11.48
CA GLU A 342 -15.16 -5.45 12.72
C GLU A 342 -16.49 -6.21 12.54
N LEU A 343 -16.93 -6.43 11.29
CA LEU A 343 -18.20 -7.09 10.94
C LEU A 343 -18.04 -8.33 10.06
N HIS A 344 -16.86 -8.54 9.47
CA HIS A 344 -16.62 -9.63 8.53
C HIS A 344 -15.43 -10.48 8.95
N THR A 345 -15.46 -11.74 8.50
CA THR A 345 -14.45 -12.75 8.78
C THR A 345 -13.78 -13.19 7.48
N VAL A 346 -12.52 -13.61 7.56
CA VAL A 346 -11.91 -14.41 6.49
C VAL A 346 -12.44 -15.85 6.58
N ALA A 347 -12.61 -16.38 7.79
CA ALA A 347 -13.14 -17.72 8.00
C ALA A 347 -14.59 -17.85 7.50
N GLN A 348 -14.87 -18.97 6.83
CA GLN A 348 -16.19 -19.30 6.29
C GLN A 348 -16.81 -20.45 7.11
N PRO A 349 -18.12 -20.44 7.38
CA PRO A 349 -18.78 -21.54 8.09
C PRO A 349 -18.78 -22.81 7.22
N SER A 350 -18.52 -23.97 7.83
CA SER A 350 -18.64 -25.27 7.15
C SER A 350 -20.09 -25.71 6.95
N GLY A 351 -21.02 -25.20 7.77
CA GLY A 351 -22.40 -25.69 7.89
C GLY A 351 -22.60 -26.67 9.05
N GLU A 352 -21.52 -27.13 9.68
CA GLU A 352 -21.54 -28.13 10.76
C GLU A 352 -21.02 -27.56 12.10
N GLY A 353 -21.17 -26.25 12.30
CA GLY A 353 -20.79 -25.56 13.54
C GLY A 353 -19.32 -25.13 13.65
N TRP A 354 -18.44 -25.60 12.76
CA TRP A 354 -17.04 -25.15 12.68
C TRP A 354 -16.80 -24.16 11.54
N VAL A 355 -15.68 -23.45 11.59
CA VAL A 355 -15.24 -22.52 10.53
C VAL A 355 -13.99 -23.02 9.83
N VAL A 356 -13.83 -22.60 8.58
CA VAL A 356 -12.73 -22.97 7.69
C VAL A 356 -12.01 -21.72 7.24
N VAL A 357 -10.69 -21.70 7.37
CA VAL A 357 -9.82 -20.67 6.79
C VAL A 357 -8.89 -21.34 5.79
N LEU A 358 -8.94 -20.87 4.55
CA LEU A 358 -8.01 -21.26 3.50
C LEU A 358 -6.92 -20.20 3.37
N ASP A 359 -5.75 -20.60 2.91
CA ASP A 359 -4.74 -19.64 2.44
C ASP A 359 -5.26 -18.94 1.16
N ARG A 360 -5.60 -17.64 1.27
CA ARG A 360 -6.20 -16.85 0.18
C ARG A 360 -5.21 -15.88 -0.48
N TRP A 361 -3.95 -15.83 -0.03
CA TRP A 361 -2.94 -14.92 -0.55
C TRP A 361 -1.89 -15.68 -1.37
N THR A 362 -1.65 -15.23 -2.60
CA THR A 362 -0.71 -15.89 -3.52
C THR A 362 0.76 -15.59 -3.19
N ASP A 363 1.02 -14.49 -2.48
CA ASP A 363 2.38 -14.06 -2.12
C ASP A 363 2.49 -13.47 -0.70
N SER A 364 3.74 -13.29 -0.26
CA SER A 364 4.06 -12.81 1.09
C SER A 364 3.61 -11.37 1.35
N ALA A 365 3.56 -10.52 0.33
CA ALA A 365 3.17 -9.12 0.52
C ALA A 365 1.66 -8.99 0.67
N SER A 366 0.88 -9.77 -0.08
CA SER A 366 -0.57 -9.87 0.10
C SER A 366 -0.92 -10.48 1.45
N ARG A 367 -0.13 -11.45 1.93
CA ARG A 367 -0.27 -11.96 3.30
C ARG A 367 -0.06 -10.88 4.37
N GLU A 368 0.98 -10.07 4.22
CA GLU A 368 1.28 -9.00 5.17
C GLU A 368 0.10 -8.04 5.33
N LEU A 369 -0.65 -7.81 4.24
CA LEU A 369 -1.86 -6.99 4.30
C LEU A 369 -2.95 -7.57 5.21
N ILE A 370 -3.00 -8.90 5.38
CA ILE A 370 -3.99 -9.56 6.23
C ILE A 370 -3.52 -9.68 7.68
N VAL A 371 -2.22 -9.89 7.91
CA VAL A 371 -1.63 -10.12 9.23
C VAL A 371 -2.10 -9.07 10.25
N ARG A 372 -2.05 -7.79 9.89
CA ARG A 372 -2.33 -6.66 10.80
C ARG A 372 -3.81 -6.49 11.17
N HIS A 373 -4.73 -7.16 10.48
CA HIS A 373 -6.14 -7.23 10.91
C HIS A 373 -6.35 -8.20 12.09
N TYR A 374 -5.40 -9.13 12.31
CA TYR A 374 -5.54 -10.25 13.24
C TYR A 374 -4.43 -10.32 14.30
N ALA A 375 -3.28 -9.69 14.05
CA ALA A 375 -2.09 -9.74 14.88
C ALA A 375 -1.66 -8.35 15.36
N ASP A 376 -1.58 -8.16 16.67
CA ASP A 376 -0.96 -7.01 17.32
C ASP A 376 0.57 -6.99 17.16
N ALA A 377 1.23 -5.98 17.71
CA ALA A 377 2.68 -5.84 17.62
C ALA A 377 3.46 -7.04 18.19
N ALA A 378 3.00 -7.63 19.30
CA ALA A 378 3.66 -8.78 19.92
C ALA A 378 3.47 -10.05 19.07
N ASP A 379 2.28 -10.23 18.53
CA ASP A 379 1.93 -11.29 17.61
C ASP A 379 2.75 -11.22 16.30
N ARG A 380 2.94 -10.01 15.76
CA ARG A 380 3.80 -9.80 14.58
C ARG A 380 5.27 -10.09 14.86
N ALA A 381 5.78 -9.69 16.03
CA ALA A 381 7.16 -10.00 16.44
C ALA A 381 7.37 -11.52 16.55
N ARG A 382 6.39 -12.25 17.09
CA ARG A 382 6.41 -13.72 17.12
C ARG A 382 6.40 -14.31 15.72
N LEU A 383 5.50 -13.83 14.85
CA LEU A 383 5.38 -14.30 13.48
C LEU A 383 6.69 -14.15 12.70
N ALA A 384 7.39 -13.03 12.87
CA ALA A 384 8.67 -12.75 12.21
C ALA A 384 9.79 -13.73 12.61
N GLY A 385 9.71 -14.34 13.80
CA GLY A 385 10.66 -15.35 14.26
C GLY A 385 10.40 -16.77 13.73
N LEU A 386 9.28 -17.00 13.05
CA LEU A 386 8.91 -18.33 12.53
C LEU A 386 9.49 -18.58 11.14
N ASN A 387 9.83 -19.84 10.84
CA ASN A 387 10.11 -20.24 9.46
C ASN A 387 8.85 -20.10 8.58
N PRO A 388 8.97 -19.98 7.24
CA PRO A 388 7.84 -19.68 6.36
C PRO A 388 6.65 -20.64 6.48
N ARG A 389 6.90 -21.95 6.67
CA ARG A 389 5.85 -22.97 6.80
C ARG A 389 5.11 -22.84 8.13
N ALA A 390 5.85 -22.64 9.22
CA ALA A 390 5.29 -22.41 10.55
C ALA A 390 4.50 -21.09 10.62
N ALA A 391 5.02 -20.03 10.00
CA ALA A 391 4.36 -18.73 9.91
C ALA A 391 2.98 -18.82 9.23
N ARG A 392 2.88 -19.57 8.13
CA ARG A 392 1.60 -19.80 7.44
C ARG A 392 0.58 -20.51 8.33
N GLY A 393 0.98 -21.66 8.89
CA GLY A 393 0.08 -22.44 9.75
C GLY A 393 -0.36 -21.69 10.99
N TRP A 394 0.56 -20.94 11.63
CA TRP A 394 0.26 -20.11 12.78
C TRP A 394 -0.75 -19.00 12.47
N LEU A 395 -0.57 -18.29 11.35
CA LEU A 395 -1.46 -17.22 10.93
C LEU A 395 -2.87 -17.75 10.64
N LEU A 396 -2.98 -18.83 9.87
CA LEU A 396 -4.29 -19.42 9.56
C LEU A 396 -5.00 -19.91 10.82
N GLY A 397 -4.28 -20.55 11.74
CA GLY A 397 -4.84 -21.01 13.00
C GLY A 397 -5.36 -19.86 13.88
N ARG A 398 -4.60 -18.76 13.95
CA ARG A 398 -5.01 -17.54 14.64
C ARG A 398 -6.28 -16.95 14.03
N ILE A 399 -6.31 -16.75 12.71
CA ILE A 399 -7.49 -16.24 12.00
C ILE A 399 -8.70 -17.13 12.27
N ALA A 400 -8.54 -18.46 12.20
CA ALA A 400 -9.63 -19.42 12.41
C ALA A 400 -10.24 -19.28 13.82
N VAL A 401 -9.41 -19.24 14.86
CA VAL A 401 -9.89 -19.08 16.24
C VAL A 401 -10.54 -17.71 16.44
N GLN A 402 -9.89 -16.62 16.02
CA GLN A 402 -10.43 -15.27 16.20
C GLN A 402 -11.78 -15.12 15.49
N ASP A 403 -11.90 -15.57 14.25
CA ASP A 403 -13.15 -15.48 13.51
C ASP A 403 -14.23 -16.43 14.04
N ALA A 404 -13.88 -17.63 14.53
CA ALA A 404 -14.84 -18.53 15.15
C ALA A 404 -15.46 -17.88 16.40
N VAL A 405 -14.63 -17.29 17.26
CA VAL A 405 -15.07 -16.57 18.47
C VAL A 405 -15.91 -15.35 18.10
N ARG A 406 -15.48 -14.54 17.13
CA ARG A 406 -16.23 -13.36 16.67
C ARG A 406 -17.62 -13.72 16.17
N ARG A 407 -17.74 -14.77 15.36
CA ARG A 407 -19.04 -15.27 14.89
C ARG A 407 -19.91 -15.78 16.03
N TRP A 408 -19.32 -16.50 16.99
CA TRP A 408 -20.02 -16.97 18.18
C TRP A 408 -20.56 -15.82 19.04
N LEU A 409 -19.78 -14.74 19.18
CA LEU A 409 -20.18 -13.50 19.86
C LEU A 409 -21.34 -12.81 19.13
N TRP A 410 -21.24 -12.63 17.80
CA TRP A 410 -22.30 -11.99 17.01
C TRP A 410 -23.61 -12.77 17.03
N ALA A 411 -23.56 -14.11 17.01
CA ALA A 411 -24.73 -14.96 17.15
C ALA A 411 -25.46 -14.77 18.49
N ARG A 412 -24.77 -14.20 19.49
CA ARG A 412 -25.30 -13.88 20.84
C ARG A 412 -25.60 -12.39 21.02
N GLY A 413 -25.61 -11.63 19.93
CA GLY A 413 -25.95 -10.21 19.97
C GLY A 413 -24.78 -9.28 20.31
N ALA A 414 -23.53 -9.77 20.27
CA ALA A 414 -22.40 -8.86 20.29
C ALA A 414 -22.45 -7.93 19.07
N GLY A 415 -22.10 -6.66 19.28
CA GLY A 415 -21.89 -5.69 18.21
C GLY A 415 -20.57 -5.92 17.45
N PRO A 416 -19.99 -4.87 16.86
CA PRO A 416 -18.72 -4.98 16.13
C PRO A 416 -17.57 -5.49 17.01
N VAL A 417 -16.82 -6.48 16.50
CA VAL A 417 -15.64 -7.06 17.18
C VAL A 417 -14.53 -7.20 16.17
N TRP A 418 -13.35 -6.66 16.46
CA TRP A 418 -12.16 -6.77 15.60
C TRP A 418 -11.40 -8.06 15.88
N GLY A 419 -10.69 -8.59 14.88
CA GLY A 419 -9.83 -9.77 15.03
C GLY A 419 -8.84 -9.62 16.19
N ILE A 420 -8.15 -8.48 16.24
CA ILE A 420 -7.12 -8.15 17.23
C ILE A 420 -7.63 -8.14 18.69
N GLU A 421 -8.94 -7.97 18.91
CA GLU A 421 -9.51 -7.96 20.26
C GLU A 421 -9.61 -9.36 20.86
N VAL A 422 -9.66 -10.39 20.01
CA VAL A 422 -9.70 -11.79 20.46
C VAL A 422 -8.26 -12.26 20.68
N ARG A 423 -7.81 -12.12 21.92
CA ARG A 423 -6.48 -12.59 22.36
C ARG A 423 -6.47 -14.11 22.44
N ILE A 424 -5.37 -14.71 21.98
CA ILE A 424 -5.17 -16.16 22.02
C ILE A 424 -3.91 -16.46 22.84
N ALA A 425 -4.12 -17.11 23.98
CA ALA A 425 -3.09 -17.75 24.78
C ALA A 425 -3.01 -19.26 24.46
N HIS A 426 -2.05 -19.95 25.04
CA HIS A 426 -1.92 -21.40 24.93
C HIS A 426 -1.68 -22.00 26.31
N ASP A 427 -2.24 -23.16 26.59
CA ASP A 427 -1.94 -23.91 27.82
C ASP A 427 -0.57 -24.61 27.76
N ALA A 428 -0.23 -25.35 28.82
CA ALA A 428 1.04 -26.09 28.91
C ALA A 428 1.20 -27.20 27.85
N HIS A 429 0.10 -27.64 27.24
CA HIS A 429 0.07 -28.65 26.17
C HIS A 429 -0.07 -28.02 24.77
N GLY A 430 -0.14 -26.70 24.68
CA GLY A 430 -0.27 -25.97 23.42
C GLY A 430 -1.71 -25.84 22.90
N ALA A 431 -2.73 -26.19 23.69
CA ALA A 431 -4.11 -25.98 23.31
C ALA A 431 -4.46 -24.47 23.36
N PRO A 432 -5.19 -23.94 22.37
CA PRO A 432 -5.54 -22.51 22.34
C PRO A 432 -6.54 -22.16 23.45
N LEU A 433 -6.28 -21.06 24.14
CA LEU A 433 -7.16 -20.47 25.14
C LEU A 433 -7.52 -19.05 24.71
N VAL A 434 -8.82 -18.73 24.72
CA VAL A 434 -9.29 -17.38 24.46
C VAL A 434 -9.02 -16.55 25.73
N GLY A 435 -8.30 -15.43 25.56
CA GLY A 435 -8.02 -14.50 26.65
C GLY A 435 -9.24 -13.66 27.02
N ALA A 436 -9.01 -12.67 27.89
CA ALA A 436 -10.05 -11.70 28.25
C ALA A 436 -10.59 -10.99 27.01
N LEU A 437 -11.92 -10.98 26.89
CA LEU A 437 -12.64 -10.30 25.81
C LEU A 437 -12.94 -8.84 26.21
N PRO A 438 -13.16 -7.94 25.23
CA PRO A 438 -13.47 -6.55 25.53
C PRO A 438 -14.80 -6.40 26.27
N ALA A 439 -14.80 -5.66 27.38
CA ALA A 439 -16.00 -5.43 28.20
C ALA A 439 -17.00 -4.49 27.51
N ARG A 440 -17.97 -5.06 26.78
CA ARG A 440 -19.01 -4.34 26.03
C ARG A 440 -20.35 -5.09 26.05
N PRO A 441 -21.49 -4.41 25.86
CA PRO A 441 -22.79 -5.07 25.77
C PRO A 441 -22.81 -6.23 24.75
N GLY A 442 -23.34 -7.37 25.16
CA GLY A 442 -23.40 -8.59 24.33
C GLY A 442 -22.12 -9.42 24.30
N ILE A 443 -21.05 -9.00 24.99
CA ILE A 443 -19.82 -9.78 25.17
C ILE A 443 -19.78 -10.28 26.62
N PRO A 444 -19.61 -11.60 26.86
CA PRO A 444 -19.48 -12.14 28.21
C PRO A 444 -18.33 -11.46 28.97
N ALA A 445 -18.62 -10.97 30.17
CA ALA A 445 -17.63 -10.33 31.03
C ALA A 445 -16.68 -11.37 31.66
N ASP A 446 -17.23 -12.52 32.02
CA ASP A 446 -16.54 -13.63 32.64
C ASP A 446 -16.75 -14.89 31.78
N ASP A 447 -15.75 -15.77 31.75
CA ASP A 447 -15.72 -17.05 31.04
C ASP A 447 -15.63 -16.94 29.49
N PRO A 448 -14.41 -16.73 28.94
CA PRO A 448 -14.21 -16.77 27.50
C PRO A 448 -14.47 -18.18 26.96
N PRO A 449 -15.01 -18.31 25.73
CA PRO A 449 -15.46 -19.60 25.23
C PRO A 449 -14.29 -20.57 24.99
N ARG A 450 -14.56 -21.88 25.11
CA ARG A 450 -13.59 -22.92 24.75
C ARG A 450 -13.49 -23.04 23.23
N VAL A 451 -12.27 -23.26 22.75
CA VAL A 451 -11.99 -23.39 21.32
C VAL A 451 -11.15 -24.64 21.03
N SER A 452 -11.46 -25.29 19.92
CA SER A 452 -10.66 -26.36 19.35
C SER A 452 -10.12 -25.91 18.00
N LEU A 453 -8.85 -26.21 17.74
CA LEU A 453 -8.14 -25.80 16.52
C LEU A 453 -7.42 -27.01 15.91
N ALA A 454 -7.55 -27.17 14.59
CA ALA A 454 -6.62 -27.98 13.81
C ALA A 454 -6.14 -27.16 12.61
N HIS A 455 -4.85 -27.21 12.31
CA HIS A 455 -4.30 -26.41 11.22
C HIS A 455 -3.11 -27.08 10.51
N LYS A 456 -2.97 -26.75 9.24
CA LYS A 456 -1.85 -27.02 8.34
C LYS A 456 -1.47 -25.70 7.64
N PRO A 457 -0.37 -25.65 6.89
CA PRO A 457 0.06 -24.41 6.24
C PRO A 457 -0.94 -23.83 5.23
N GLU A 458 -1.88 -24.63 4.72
CA GLU A 458 -2.84 -24.23 3.67
C GLU A 458 -4.28 -24.10 4.18
N LEU A 459 -4.57 -24.61 5.38
CA LEU A 459 -5.92 -24.74 5.92
C LEU A 459 -5.90 -24.68 7.45
N ALA A 460 -6.85 -23.98 8.05
CA ALA A 460 -7.16 -24.09 9.47
C ALA A 460 -8.66 -24.26 9.69
N VAL A 461 -9.00 -25.00 10.74
CA VAL A 461 -10.38 -25.23 11.17
C VAL A 461 -10.50 -24.94 12.65
N ALA A 462 -11.54 -24.21 13.04
CA ALA A 462 -11.80 -23.91 14.44
C ALA A 462 -13.27 -24.13 14.80
N LEU A 463 -13.50 -24.58 16.02
CA LEU A 463 -14.82 -24.76 16.62
C LEU A 463 -14.85 -24.02 17.95
N VAL A 464 -15.99 -23.40 18.25
CA VAL A 464 -16.27 -22.82 19.57
C VAL A 464 -17.28 -23.73 20.28
N SER A 465 -16.95 -24.19 21.50
CA SER A 465 -17.91 -24.83 22.40
C SER A 465 -18.43 -23.80 23.40
N ALA A 466 -19.75 -23.73 23.55
CA ALA A 466 -20.38 -22.92 24.59
C ALA A 466 -20.40 -23.64 25.95
N ASP A 467 -20.29 -24.98 25.91
CA ASP A 467 -20.31 -25.83 27.09
C ASP A 467 -18.88 -26.31 27.38
N GLY A 468 -18.49 -26.19 28.64
CA GLY A 468 -17.18 -26.59 29.13
C GLY A 468 -16.85 -28.05 28.93
#